data_AF-A0A4Q4CWT8-F1
#
_entry.id   AF-A0A4Q4CWT8-F1
#
_cell.length_a   1.000
_cell.length_b   1.000
_cell.length_c   1.000
_cell.angle_alpha   90.00
_cell.angle_beta   90.00
_cell.angle_gamma   90.00
#
_symmetry.space_group_name_H-M   'P 1'
#
loop_
_entity.id
_entity.type
_entity.pdbx_description
1 polymer ?
#
loop_
_entity_poly.entity_id
_entity_poly.type
_entity_poly.pdbx_seq_one_letter_code
_entity_poly.pdbx_strand_id
1 'polypeptide(L)'
;MHRHVFGGDDDARDAGGGADRVQHALRRGIDDGRIGRFRQRPQVVEQRQAVQHLPAAAEGDAAEQRRPGLPHRGDLGGGITAGRVEHHDATGEAVEERDHHEEGTVRLAEHDGKTLLRRHGLATPAGTLITAPPGAAAGILKAQVLAGGRGKRGLVRKVAVGEAPAAAAAMRDILGDAAAPLLLEEAVSMAREVYLALRIDGTAQGIELLCAPEGGVEVEDATVLLRGPLEPEAPGALEDAYAILQPGFPAELAARLARLAVRLARVMRAEDLDLLEINPLAVLSNGRLLACDVKAVRDDSAGFRHAAPALSAALEDAALTPLERRARDQGFQLVELEGGTVAMITAGAGLGMLMLDLLADAGCPAACFMDNANGGPTETMPERLALAFEVAARPEVKAVMFFTTLASRGLKSRVEALAAALRANPPRKPFFAGIAAGHAALRGYSMAEAAATLAEVGVAALHDNPHALVQAVAAAAVR
;
A
#
# COMPACT_ATOMS: atom_id res chain seq x y z
N MET A 1 -48.63 -23.80 -12.61
CA MET A 1 -49.96 -24.31 -12.19
C MET A 1 -49.86 -25.84 -12.10
N HIS A 2 -50.59 -26.49 -11.18
CA HIS A 2 -50.46 -27.91 -10.76
C HIS A 2 -50.10 -28.94 -11.87
N ARG A 3 -49.23 -29.94 -11.61
CA ARG A 3 -49.56 -31.13 -10.77
C ARG A 3 -48.34 -31.87 -10.21
N HIS A 4 -48.54 -32.53 -9.06
CA HIS A 4 -47.69 -33.60 -8.51
C HIS A 4 -48.19 -34.99 -8.95
N VAL A 5 -47.29 -35.98 -8.95
CA VAL A 5 -47.59 -37.40 -8.68
C VAL A 5 -46.43 -37.99 -7.84
N PHE A 6 -46.74 -38.47 -6.63
CA PHE A 6 -45.95 -39.48 -5.89
C PHE A 6 -46.58 -40.86 -6.18
N GLY A 7 -45.95 -42.02 -5.95
CA GLY A 7 -44.66 -42.35 -5.33
C GLY A 7 -44.48 -43.89 -5.35
N GLY A 8 -43.60 -44.45 -4.51
CA GLY A 8 -43.46 -45.91 -4.38
C GLY A 8 -42.26 -46.35 -3.52
N ASP A 9 -42.56 -46.78 -2.29
CA ASP A 9 -41.66 -47.36 -1.27
C ASP A 9 -41.44 -48.89 -1.54
N ASP A 10 -40.66 -49.72 -0.82
CA ASP A 10 -39.90 -49.65 0.44
C ASP A 10 -38.36 -49.74 0.15
N ASP A 11 -37.36 -50.12 0.98
CA ASP A 11 -37.23 -50.79 2.30
C ASP A 11 -35.97 -50.28 3.07
N ALA A 12 -35.83 -50.69 4.33
CA ALA A 12 -34.93 -50.19 5.36
C ALA A 12 -33.43 -50.57 5.24
N ARG A 13 -32.56 -49.68 5.75
CA ARG A 13 -31.90 -49.91 7.07
C ARG A 13 -31.13 -48.69 7.61
N ASP A 14 -31.82 -48.00 8.52
CA ASP A 14 -31.35 -47.36 9.77
C ASP A 14 -29.83 -47.10 10.01
N ALA A 15 -29.48 -45.82 10.14
CA ALA A 15 -28.35 -45.30 10.92
C ALA A 15 -28.57 -43.80 11.22
N GLY A 16 -29.35 -43.47 12.26
CA GLY A 16 -29.89 -42.10 12.45
C GLY A 16 -29.06 -41.08 13.24
N GLY A 17 -29.37 -39.79 13.03
CA GLY A 17 -29.41 -38.76 14.09
C GLY A 17 -28.20 -37.83 14.25
N GLY A 18 -27.98 -36.87 13.34
CA GLY A 18 -26.81 -35.97 13.40
C GLY A 18 -26.94 -34.52 12.88
N ALA A 19 -28.13 -33.97 12.63
CA ALA A 19 -28.28 -32.63 12.00
C ALA A 19 -29.12 -31.62 12.82
N ASP A 20 -30.36 -31.95 13.19
CA ASP A 20 -31.37 -30.96 13.65
C ASP A 20 -31.15 -30.34 15.04
N ARG A 21 -30.01 -30.58 15.69
CA ARG A 21 -29.66 -29.95 16.99
C ARG A 21 -28.81 -28.68 16.87
N VAL A 22 -28.28 -28.35 15.69
CA VAL A 22 -27.41 -27.16 15.52
C VAL A 22 -28.23 -25.90 15.18
N GLN A 23 -29.25 -26.01 14.31
CA GLN A 23 -29.98 -24.82 13.82
C GLN A 23 -30.91 -24.17 14.85
N HIS A 24 -31.39 -24.92 15.87
CA HIS A 24 -32.29 -24.36 16.89
C HIS A 24 -31.55 -23.57 18.00
N ALA A 25 -30.22 -23.70 18.11
CA ALA A 25 -29.42 -23.01 19.13
C ALA A 25 -29.10 -21.54 18.79
N LEU A 26 -29.07 -21.18 17.50
CA LEU A 26 -28.57 -19.87 17.01
C LEU A 26 -29.64 -18.76 16.92
N ARG A 27 -30.85 -18.97 17.47
CA ARG A 27 -31.96 -17.99 17.46
C ARG A 27 -32.40 -17.48 18.83
N ARG A 28 -31.58 -17.65 19.88
CA ARG A 28 -31.72 -16.99 21.19
C ARG A 28 -30.35 -16.61 21.76
N GLY A 29 -29.73 -15.59 21.16
CA GLY A 29 -28.42 -15.06 21.54
C GLY A 29 -28.17 -13.61 21.10
N ILE A 30 -29.24 -12.89 20.74
CA ILE A 30 -29.23 -11.47 20.37
C ILE A 30 -30.30 -10.79 21.24
N ASP A 31 -30.02 -10.73 22.54
CA ASP A 31 -30.71 -9.91 23.57
C ASP A 31 -30.07 -10.27 24.95
N ASP A 32 -28.89 -9.68 25.22
CA ASP A 32 -28.32 -9.35 26.55
C ASP A 32 -26.78 -9.15 26.43
N GLY A 33 -26.30 -7.93 26.67
CA GLY A 33 -24.91 -7.55 26.43
C GLY A 33 -23.92 -8.06 27.49
N ARG A 34 -23.34 -9.26 27.30
CA ARG A 34 -22.20 -9.78 28.10
C ARG A 34 -21.19 -10.56 27.27
N ILE A 35 -20.19 -9.89 26.70
CA ILE A 35 -19.04 -10.57 26.06
C ILE A 35 -18.08 -11.08 27.14
N GLY A 36 -17.96 -12.40 27.26
CA GLY A 36 -16.98 -13.06 28.12
C GLY A 36 -15.58 -13.08 27.52
N ARG A 37 -14.55 -12.92 28.36
CA ARG A 37 -13.13 -12.92 27.94
C ARG A 37 -12.74 -14.24 27.27
N PHE A 38 -12.35 -14.20 25.99
CA PHE A 38 -11.61 -15.31 25.38
C PHE A 38 -10.18 -15.36 25.93
N ARG A 39 -9.91 -16.38 26.76
CA ARG A 39 -8.53 -16.73 27.17
C ARG A 39 -7.81 -17.38 26.00
N GLN A 40 -6.88 -16.66 25.36
CA GLN A 40 -5.80 -17.33 24.63
C GLN A 40 -4.95 -18.16 25.61
N ARG A 41 -4.50 -19.33 25.18
CA ARG A 41 -3.45 -20.09 25.89
C ARG A 41 -2.09 -19.66 25.34
N PRO A 42 -1.12 -19.28 26.18
CA PRO A 42 0.23 -19.01 25.69
C PRO A 42 0.86 -20.34 25.22
N GLN A 43 1.37 -20.36 23.99
CA GLN A 43 2.37 -21.34 23.58
C GLN A 43 3.73 -20.85 24.09
N VAL A 44 4.45 -21.69 24.84
CA VAL A 44 5.79 -21.36 25.34
C VAL A 44 6.79 -21.68 24.22
N VAL A 45 7.39 -20.63 23.65
CA VAL A 45 8.54 -20.76 22.76
C VAL A 45 9.81 -20.69 23.59
N GLU A 46 10.51 -21.81 23.77
CA GLU A 46 11.80 -21.83 24.45
C GLU A 46 12.89 -21.14 23.61
N GLN A 47 13.16 -19.87 23.88
CA GLN A 47 14.35 -19.20 23.36
C GLN A 47 15.61 -19.77 24.01
N ARG A 48 16.29 -20.70 23.32
CA ARG A 48 17.64 -21.15 23.69
C ARG A 48 18.65 -20.03 23.46
N GLN A 49 19.00 -19.31 24.52
CA GLN A 49 20.07 -18.32 24.48
C GLN A 49 21.44 -18.98 24.24
N ALA A 50 21.97 -18.84 23.02
CA ALA A 50 23.35 -19.21 22.70
C ALA A 50 24.32 -18.10 23.15
N VAL A 51 24.61 -18.04 24.45
CA VAL A 51 25.62 -17.11 25.00
C VAL A 51 27.01 -17.56 24.57
N GLN A 52 27.55 -16.93 23.51
CA GLN A 52 28.96 -17.08 23.16
C GLN A 52 29.80 -16.26 24.14
N HIS A 53 30.51 -16.95 25.04
CA HIS A 53 31.51 -16.31 25.90
C HIS A 53 32.71 -15.85 25.08
N LEU A 54 32.86 -14.52 24.89
CA LEU A 54 34.17 -13.96 24.57
C LEU A 54 35.05 -14.06 25.83
N PRO A 55 36.27 -14.61 25.75
CA PRO A 55 37.22 -14.56 26.86
C PRO A 55 37.74 -13.12 27.03
N ALA A 56 37.94 -12.69 28.27
CA ALA A 56 38.57 -11.42 28.56
C ALA A 56 40.04 -11.44 28.11
N ALA A 57 40.46 -10.42 27.35
CA ALA A 57 41.87 -10.22 27.03
C ALA A 57 42.60 -9.73 28.28
N ALA A 58 43.65 -10.44 28.68
CA ALA A 58 44.50 -10.04 29.80
C ALA A 58 45.49 -8.94 29.38
N GLU A 59 45.81 -8.05 30.31
CA GLU A 59 46.92 -7.09 30.15
C GLU A 59 48.26 -7.86 30.13
N GLY A 60 49.11 -7.56 29.14
CA GLY A 60 50.38 -8.28 28.95
C GLY A 60 51.37 -7.46 28.12
N ASP A 61 52.53 -7.19 28.70
CA ASP A 61 53.57 -6.31 28.16
C ASP A 61 54.41 -7.02 27.07
N ALA A 62 54.61 -6.39 25.91
CA ALA A 62 55.33 -7.01 24.78
C ALA A 62 55.95 -6.00 23.79
N ALA A 63 57.17 -5.57 24.13
CA ALA A 63 58.28 -5.07 23.28
C ALA A 63 58.06 -4.66 21.81
N GLU A 64 58.57 -3.46 21.49
CA GLU A 64 58.77 -2.89 20.15
C GLU A 64 59.53 -3.80 19.16
N GLN A 65 58.97 -4.00 17.96
CA GLN A 65 59.73 -4.35 16.75
C GLN A 65 59.30 -3.49 15.56
N ARG A 66 60.26 -2.88 14.85
CA ARG A 66 60.02 -2.01 13.68
C ARG A 66 60.54 -2.63 12.39
N ARG A 67 59.85 -2.35 11.27
CA ARG A 67 60.35 -1.89 9.94
C ARG A 67 59.41 -2.34 8.80
N PRO A 68 59.39 -1.69 7.62
CA PRO A 68 59.54 -0.24 7.40
C PRO A 68 58.61 0.34 6.31
N GLY A 69 58.47 1.67 6.26
CA GLY A 69 58.41 2.41 4.99
C GLY A 69 57.05 2.90 4.47
N LEU A 70 56.76 4.17 4.76
CA LEU A 70 56.01 5.11 3.90
C LEU A 70 56.53 6.53 4.27
N PRO A 71 56.75 7.45 3.31
CA PRO A 71 57.43 8.72 3.60
C PRO A 71 56.49 9.82 4.09
N HIS A 72 56.90 10.57 5.12
CA HIS A 72 56.20 11.77 5.54
C HIS A 72 56.44 12.96 4.59
N ARG A 73 55.33 13.59 4.17
CA ARG A 73 55.17 15.05 4.20
C ARG A 73 54.03 15.33 5.20
N GLY A 74 53.94 16.49 5.83
CA GLY A 74 54.79 17.69 5.73
C GLY A 74 53.93 18.88 6.15
N ASP A 75 54.29 19.53 7.25
CA ASP A 75 53.38 20.42 7.99
C ASP A 75 52.99 21.69 7.20
N LEU A 76 51.69 21.92 7.06
CA LEU A 76 51.07 23.18 6.67
C LEU A 76 49.65 23.27 7.27
N GLY A 77 49.51 24.00 8.36
CA GLY A 77 48.21 24.40 8.89
C GLY A 77 47.52 25.41 7.96
N GLY A 78 46.30 25.11 7.52
CA GLY A 78 45.45 26.00 6.73
C GLY A 78 44.03 25.45 6.65
N GLY A 79 43.05 26.23 7.10
CA GLY A 79 41.65 25.82 7.06
C GLY A 79 41.12 25.86 5.62
N ILE A 80 40.57 24.75 5.14
CA ILE A 80 39.88 24.67 3.86
C ILE A 80 38.37 24.58 4.14
N THR A 81 37.66 25.67 3.88
CA THR A 81 36.20 25.68 3.79
C THR A 81 35.75 24.77 2.65
N ALA A 82 34.63 24.07 2.83
CA ALA A 82 34.06 23.23 1.77
C ALA A 82 33.64 24.09 0.56
N GLY A 83 34.47 24.08 -0.48
CA GLY A 83 34.21 24.80 -1.72
C GLY A 83 33.10 24.11 -2.52
N ARG A 84 31.99 24.81 -2.73
CA ARG A 84 30.95 24.41 -3.67
C ARG A 84 31.54 24.49 -5.09
N VAL A 85 31.43 23.41 -5.85
CA VAL A 85 31.76 23.43 -7.28
C VAL A 85 30.54 23.92 -8.03
N GLU A 86 30.59 25.16 -8.51
CA GLU A 86 29.51 25.77 -9.29
C GLU A 86 29.82 25.64 -10.78
N HIS A 87 28.92 25.00 -11.52
CA HIS A 87 28.95 24.99 -12.99
C HIS A 87 28.01 26.08 -13.50
N HIS A 88 28.57 27.13 -14.09
CA HIS A 88 27.80 28.20 -14.74
C HIS A 88 27.55 27.89 -16.22
N ASP A 89 26.36 28.23 -16.71
CA ASP A 89 26.14 28.43 -18.14
C ASP A 89 26.62 29.82 -18.61
N ALA A 90 26.41 30.13 -19.89
CA ALA A 90 26.87 31.38 -20.50
C ALA A 90 25.97 32.61 -20.16
N THR A 91 24.95 32.45 -19.31
CA THR A 91 23.96 33.47 -18.96
C THR A 91 24.02 33.89 -17.48
N GLY A 92 24.60 33.06 -16.59
CA GLY A 92 25.00 33.48 -15.25
C GLY A 92 23.86 33.58 -14.23
N GLU A 93 22.69 33.03 -14.52
CA GLU A 93 21.65 32.78 -13.51
C GLU A 93 21.93 31.48 -12.76
N ALA A 94 21.57 31.42 -11.48
CA ALA A 94 21.76 30.23 -10.67
C ALA A 94 20.65 29.22 -10.96
N VAL A 95 20.97 28.20 -11.77
CA VAL A 95 20.07 27.05 -11.97
C VAL A 95 19.96 26.28 -10.65
N GLU A 96 18.80 26.34 -10.01
CA GLU A 96 18.42 25.31 -9.06
C GLU A 96 18.24 24.01 -9.85
N GLU A 97 19.19 23.08 -9.72
CA GLU A 97 18.93 21.67 -10.01
C GLU A 97 17.90 21.17 -8.99
N ARG A 98 16.63 21.41 -9.32
CA ARG A 98 15.50 20.72 -8.71
C ARG A 98 15.54 19.31 -9.27
N ASP A 99 15.94 18.36 -8.43
CA ASP A 99 15.65 16.94 -8.63
C ASP A 99 14.13 16.76 -8.64
N HIS A 100 13.54 17.02 -9.81
CA HIS A 100 12.18 16.64 -10.14
C HIS A 100 12.18 15.12 -10.38
N HIS A 101 12.32 14.38 -9.29
CA HIS A 101 11.81 13.01 -9.23
C HIS A 101 10.31 13.09 -9.51
N GLU A 102 9.90 12.68 -10.71
CA GLU A 102 8.49 12.47 -11.02
C GLU A 102 8.00 11.24 -10.25
N GLU A 103 7.64 11.44 -8.97
CA GLU A 103 7.08 10.43 -8.08
C GLU A 103 5.68 10.01 -8.58
N GLY A 104 5.68 9.01 -9.46
CA GLY A 104 4.51 8.28 -9.96
C GLY A 104 4.97 7.02 -10.71
N THR A 105 4.19 5.94 -10.82
CA THR A 105 2.82 5.74 -10.36
C THR A 105 2.64 4.26 -10.02
N VAL A 106 2.00 3.98 -8.88
CA VAL A 106 2.01 2.65 -8.25
C VAL A 106 0.99 1.71 -8.87
N ARG A 107 -0.13 2.21 -9.39
CA ARG A 107 -1.17 1.39 -10.04
C ARG A 107 -1.35 1.77 -11.49
N LEU A 108 -1.18 0.81 -12.41
CA LEU A 108 -1.42 1.03 -13.83
C LEU A 108 -2.90 0.88 -14.17
N ALA A 109 -3.43 1.83 -14.93
CA ALA A 109 -4.72 1.70 -15.60
C ALA A 109 -4.70 0.51 -16.57
N GLU A 110 -5.83 -0.17 -16.77
CA GLU A 110 -5.93 -1.35 -17.65
C GLU A 110 -5.37 -1.10 -19.06
N HIS A 111 -5.65 0.07 -19.66
CA HIS A 111 -5.10 0.49 -20.94
C HIS A 111 -3.56 0.53 -20.95
N ASP A 112 -2.96 1.02 -19.87
CA ASP A 112 -1.51 1.20 -19.74
C ASP A 112 -0.83 -0.13 -19.39
N GLY A 113 -1.42 -0.92 -18.51
CA GLY A 113 -1.02 -2.31 -18.25
C GLY A 113 -1.10 -3.18 -19.51
N LYS A 114 -2.14 -3.05 -20.32
CA LYS A 114 -2.22 -3.69 -21.65
C LYS A 114 -1.17 -3.17 -22.62
N THR A 115 -0.83 -1.89 -22.56
CA THR A 115 0.23 -1.30 -23.39
C THR A 115 1.61 -1.84 -22.99
N LEU A 116 1.87 -2.02 -21.69
CA LEU A 116 3.04 -2.72 -21.14
C LEU A 116 3.08 -4.18 -21.64
N LEU A 117 1.98 -4.94 -21.50
CA LEU A 117 1.92 -6.33 -22.01
C LEU A 117 2.19 -6.41 -23.53
N ARG A 118 1.64 -5.50 -24.33
CA ARG A 118 1.88 -5.43 -25.78
C ARG A 118 3.36 -5.17 -26.11
N ARG A 119 4.07 -4.31 -25.37
CA ARG A 119 5.53 -4.08 -25.54
C ARG A 119 6.33 -5.36 -25.33
N HIS A 120 5.94 -6.19 -24.38
CA HIS A 120 6.52 -7.52 -24.13
C HIS A 120 5.99 -8.64 -25.04
N GLY A 121 5.28 -8.28 -26.13
CA GLY A 121 4.80 -9.23 -27.13
C GLY A 121 3.70 -10.17 -26.63
N LEU A 122 2.85 -9.72 -25.70
CA LEU A 122 1.71 -10.46 -25.18
C LEU A 122 0.40 -9.97 -25.82
N ALA A 123 -0.52 -10.90 -26.07
CA ALA A 123 -1.75 -10.61 -26.77
C ALA A 123 -2.83 -10.07 -25.82
N THR A 124 -3.41 -8.93 -26.18
CA THR A 124 -4.60 -8.32 -25.56
C THR A 124 -5.68 -8.18 -26.64
N PRO A 125 -6.93 -7.84 -26.30
CA PRO A 125 -7.85 -7.25 -27.26
C PRO A 125 -7.28 -5.99 -27.93
N ALA A 126 -7.70 -5.72 -29.15
CA ALA A 126 -7.63 -4.38 -29.75
C ALA A 126 -8.67 -3.46 -29.09
N GLY A 127 -8.29 -2.20 -28.86
CA GLY A 127 -9.18 -1.22 -28.25
C GLY A 127 -8.60 0.18 -28.20
N THR A 128 -9.49 1.15 -28.01
CA THR A 128 -9.19 2.59 -28.09
C THR A 128 -9.63 3.30 -26.82
N LEU A 129 -8.75 4.11 -26.24
CA LEU A 129 -9.07 5.00 -25.14
C LEU A 129 -9.97 6.14 -25.63
N ILE A 130 -11.07 6.41 -24.93
CA ILE A 130 -12.03 7.47 -25.25
C ILE A 130 -12.22 8.42 -24.06
N THR A 131 -12.06 9.72 -24.35
CA THR A 131 -12.32 10.84 -23.43
C THR A 131 -13.46 11.73 -23.95
N ALA A 132 -13.61 11.85 -25.26
CA ALA A 132 -14.82 12.35 -25.91
C ALA A 132 -15.93 11.28 -25.97
N PRO A 133 -17.21 11.64 -26.20
CA PRO A 133 -18.27 10.69 -26.48
C PRO A 133 -17.91 9.76 -27.67
N PRO A 134 -18.10 8.44 -27.55
CA PRO A 134 -17.79 7.51 -28.64
C PRO A 134 -18.77 7.66 -29.81
N GLY A 135 -18.35 7.22 -31.00
CA GLY A 135 -19.24 7.02 -32.13
C GLY A 135 -20.16 5.81 -31.97
N ALA A 136 -20.93 5.49 -33.01
CA ALA A 136 -21.79 4.32 -33.08
C ALA A 136 -20.98 3.01 -33.30
N ALA A 137 -20.17 2.64 -32.31
CA ALA A 137 -19.36 1.43 -32.30
C ALA A 137 -19.97 0.35 -31.38
N ALA A 138 -19.56 -0.91 -31.60
CA ALA A 138 -19.87 -2.06 -30.74
C ALA A 138 -18.58 -2.60 -30.11
N GLY A 139 -18.69 -3.25 -28.95
CA GLY A 139 -17.52 -3.77 -28.24
C GLY A 139 -17.78 -4.05 -26.76
N ILE A 140 -16.70 -4.07 -25.98
CA ILE A 140 -16.73 -4.01 -24.51
C ILE A 140 -16.25 -2.62 -24.09
N LEU A 141 -17.11 -1.86 -23.44
CA LEU A 141 -16.81 -0.56 -22.85
C LEU A 141 -16.41 -0.74 -21.38
N LYS A 142 -15.33 -0.09 -20.94
CA LYS A 142 -14.76 -0.24 -19.60
C LYS A 142 -14.26 1.08 -19.03
N ALA A 143 -14.69 1.47 -17.83
CA ALA A 143 -14.08 2.62 -17.15
C ALA A 143 -12.62 2.34 -16.79
N GLN A 144 -11.75 3.32 -17.05
CA GLN A 144 -10.36 3.32 -16.60
C GLN A 144 -10.31 3.98 -15.23
N VAL A 145 -10.26 3.15 -14.20
CA VAL A 145 -10.12 3.52 -12.78
C VAL A 145 -9.19 2.53 -12.10
N LEU A 146 -8.45 2.99 -11.08
CA LEU A 146 -7.44 2.19 -10.38
C LEU A 146 -8.03 1.27 -9.30
N ALA A 147 -9.33 1.37 -9.05
CA ALA A 147 -10.08 0.55 -8.11
C ALA A 147 -10.66 -0.72 -8.78
N GLY A 148 -10.69 -1.83 -8.03
CA GLY A 148 -11.30 -3.09 -8.45
C GLY A 148 -12.84 -3.08 -8.50
N GLY A 149 -13.45 -4.26 -8.67
CA GLY A 149 -14.91 -4.43 -8.62
C GLY A 149 -15.69 -3.75 -9.76
N ARG A 150 -15.03 -3.32 -10.84
CA ARG A 150 -15.62 -2.53 -11.95
C ARG A 150 -16.85 -3.20 -12.57
N GLY A 151 -16.84 -4.53 -12.72
CA GLY A 151 -18.00 -5.30 -13.20
C GLY A 151 -19.22 -5.17 -12.29
N LYS A 152 -19.05 -5.36 -10.97
CA LYS A 152 -20.11 -5.21 -9.95
C LYS A 152 -20.68 -3.79 -9.89
N ARG A 153 -19.88 -2.77 -10.25
CA ARG A 153 -20.31 -1.36 -10.36
C ARG A 153 -20.97 -1.00 -11.71
N GLY A 154 -21.13 -1.93 -12.64
CA GLY A 154 -21.65 -1.65 -14.00
C GLY A 154 -20.68 -0.87 -14.90
N LEU A 155 -19.41 -0.73 -14.48
CA LEU A 155 -18.36 0.01 -15.19
C LEU A 155 -17.62 -0.85 -16.24
N VAL A 156 -18.10 -2.06 -16.49
CA VAL A 156 -17.73 -2.92 -17.62
C VAL A 156 -19.03 -3.36 -18.30
N ARG A 157 -19.20 -3.07 -19.59
CA ARG A 157 -20.46 -3.34 -20.32
C ARG A 157 -20.20 -3.69 -21.77
N LYS A 158 -20.81 -4.78 -22.24
CA LYS A 158 -20.93 -5.07 -23.68
C LYS A 158 -21.94 -4.12 -24.31
N VAL A 159 -21.57 -3.52 -25.44
CA VAL A 159 -22.39 -2.54 -26.19
C VAL A 159 -22.54 -2.96 -27.65
N ALA A 160 -23.75 -2.83 -28.18
CA ALA A 160 -24.05 -3.00 -29.60
C ALA A 160 -23.80 -1.69 -30.38
N VAL A 161 -23.88 -1.77 -31.72
CA VAL A 161 -23.67 -0.63 -32.62
C VAL A 161 -24.65 0.49 -32.29
N GLY A 162 -24.13 1.64 -31.85
CA GLY A 162 -24.95 2.80 -31.47
C GLY A 162 -25.33 2.88 -29.99
N GLU A 163 -25.07 1.85 -29.18
CA GLU A 163 -25.32 1.89 -27.72
C GLU A 163 -24.17 2.56 -26.94
N ALA A 164 -22.95 2.54 -27.49
CA ALA A 164 -21.75 3.06 -26.84
C ALA A 164 -21.88 4.51 -26.28
N PRO A 165 -22.53 5.48 -26.95
CA PRO A 165 -22.66 6.84 -26.41
C PRO A 165 -23.48 6.90 -25.12
N ALA A 166 -24.62 6.19 -25.09
CA ALA A 166 -25.51 6.14 -23.93
C ALA A 166 -24.89 5.33 -22.78
N ALA A 167 -24.17 4.25 -23.09
CA ALA A 167 -23.41 3.48 -22.11
C ALA A 167 -22.24 4.30 -21.50
N ALA A 168 -21.55 5.10 -22.31
CA ALA A 168 -20.47 5.97 -21.85
C ALA A 168 -20.97 7.09 -20.93
N ALA A 169 -22.10 7.72 -21.27
CA ALA A 169 -22.76 8.69 -20.39
C ALA A 169 -23.12 8.05 -19.03
N ALA A 170 -23.82 6.91 -19.03
CA ALA A 170 -24.22 6.23 -17.80
C ALA A 170 -23.01 5.80 -16.92
N MET A 171 -21.90 5.38 -17.51
CA MET A 171 -20.67 5.09 -16.74
C MET A 171 -20.07 6.35 -16.11
N ARG A 172 -20.12 7.48 -16.80
CA ARG A 172 -19.63 8.79 -16.32
C ARG A 172 -20.50 9.33 -15.19
N ASP A 173 -21.82 9.18 -15.29
CA ASP A 173 -22.76 9.50 -14.23
C ASP A 173 -22.50 8.66 -12.96
N ILE A 174 -22.18 7.36 -13.10
CA ILE A 174 -21.80 6.45 -11.99
C ILE A 174 -20.45 6.83 -11.36
N LEU A 175 -19.58 7.50 -12.10
CA LEU A 175 -18.27 7.98 -11.62
C LEU A 175 -18.32 9.41 -11.05
N GLY A 176 -19.36 10.19 -11.35
CA GLY A 176 -19.42 11.62 -11.03
C GLY A 176 -18.54 12.51 -11.92
N ASP A 177 -17.96 11.96 -12.99
CA ASP A 177 -17.03 12.67 -13.88
C ASP A 177 -17.44 12.52 -15.35
N ALA A 178 -17.86 13.62 -15.97
CA ALA A 178 -18.26 13.71 -17.37
C ALA A 178 -17.09 13.55 -18.37
N ALA A 179 -15.84 13.70 -17.93
CA ALA A 179 -14.64 13.51 -18.74
C ALA A 179 -14.06 12.08 -18.65
N ALA A 180 -14.55 11.25 -17.72
CA ALA A 180 -13.87 10.04 -17.26
C ALA A 180 -13.37 9.14 -18.40
N PRO A 181 -12.08 8.73 -18.38
CA PRO A 181 -11.50 7.92 -19.44
C PRO A 181 -12.14 6.53 -19.46
N LEU A 182 -12.66 6.13 -20.61
CA LEU A 182 -13.16 4.77 -20.85
C LEU A 182 -12.30 4.10 -21.93
N LEU A 183 -12.23 2.78 -21.92
CA LEU A 183 -11.60 1.96 -22.94
C LEU A 183 -12.71 1.21 -23.69
N LEU A 184 -12.74 1.33 -25.02
CA LEU A 184 -13.63 0.55 -25.87
C LEU A 184 -12.80 -0.51 -26.61
N GLU A 185 -13.03 -1.78 -26.28
CA GLU A 185 -12.34 -2.94 -26.88
C GLU A 185 -13.23 -3.76 -27.80
N GLU A 186 -12.62 -4.54 -28.69
CA GLU A 186 -13.32 -5.57 -29.45
C GLU A 186 -13.95 -6.63 -28.53
N ALA A 187 -15.13 -7.15 -28.93
CA ALA A 187 -15.80 -8.21 -28.18
C ALA A 187 -15.20 -9.59 -28.53
N VAL A 188 -14.26 -10.05 -27.70
CA VAL A 188 -13.60 -11.36 -27.85
C VAL A 188 -14.59 -12.51 -27.59
N SER A 189 -14.62 -13.50 -28.49
CA SER A 189 -15.34 -14.76 -28.29
C SER A 189 -14.46 -15.75 -27.53
N MET A 190 -14.80 -16.02 -26.26
CA MET A 190 -14.02 -16.85 -25.35
C MET A 190 -14.62 -18.26 -25.25
N ALA A 191 -13.77 -19.29 -25.25
CA ALA A 191 -14.15 -20.68 -25.00
C ALA A 191 -13.97 -21.08 -23.51
N ARG A 192 -13.13 -20.34 -22.78
CA ARG A 192 -13.01 -20.37 -21.32
C ARG A 192 -12.44 -19.03 -20.83
N GLU A 193 -12.85 -18.60 -19.65
CA GLU A 193 -12.23 -17.53 -18.87
C GLU A 193 -11.43 -18.14 -17.72
N VAL A 194 -10.21 -17.66 -17.50
CA VAL A 194 -9.25 -18.17 -16.50
C VAL A 194 -8.75 -17.00 -15.65
N TYR A 195 -8.59 -17.18 -14.35
CA TYR A 195 -7.83 -16.23 -13.52
C TYR A 195 -6.35 -16.61 -13.57
N LEU A 196 -5.45 -15.65 -13.84
CA LEU A 196 -4.01 -15.87 -13.68
C LEU A 196 -3.36 -14.61 -13.12
N ALA A 197 -2.60 -14.73 -12.04
CA ALA A 197 -1.85 -13.65 -11.43
C ALA A 197 -0.45 -14.09 -10.99
N LEU A 198 0.44 -13.11 -10.89
CA LEU A 198 1.76 -13.23 -10.26
C LEU A 198 1.91 -12.11 -9.24
N ARG A 199 2.47 -12.41 -8.07
CA ARG A 199 2.72 -11.42 -7.01
C ARG A 199 4.00 -11.71 -6.25
N ILE A 200 4.54 -10.71 -5.56
CA ILE A 200 5.60 -10.94 -4.56
C ILE A 200 4.99 -11.57 -3.31
N ASP A 201 5.47 -12.74 -2.92
CA ASP A 201 5.25 -13.31 -1.59
C ASP A 201 6.41 -12.88 -0.68
N GLY A 202 6.16 -11.91 0.21
CA GLY A 202 7.15 -11.40 1.14
C GLY A 202 7.58 -12.38 2.24
N THR A 203 6.88 -13.52 2.41
CA THR A 203 7.27 -14.60 3.33
C THR A 203 8.21 -15.59 2.65
N ALA A 204 7.92 -15.95 1.40
CA ALA A 204 8.77 -16.81 0.57
C ALA A 204 9.94 -16.04 -0.09
N GLN A 205 9.91 -14.71 -0.06
CA GLN A 205 10.88 -13.79 -0.67
C GLN A 205 11.05 -13.99 -2.19
N GLY A 206 9.95 -14.23 -2.91
CA GLY A 206 9.97 -14.50 -4.34
C GLY A 206 8.62 -14.30 -5.02
N ILE A 207 8.59 -14.55 -6.34
CA ILE A 207 7.35 -14.48 -7.14
C ILE A 207 6.50 -15.73 -6.87
N GLU A 208 5.23 -15.54 -6.56
CA GLU A 208 4.20 -16.57 -6.50
C GLU A 208 3.30 -16.50 -7.74
N LEU A 209 3.09 -17.64 -8.40
CA LEU A 209 2.04 -17.86 -9.38
C LEU A 209 0.73 -18.23 -8.67
N LEU A 210 -0.38 -17.62 -9.10
CA LEU A 210 -1.74 -17.96 -8.71
C LEU A 210 -2.61 -18.15 -9.96
N CYS A 211 -3.46 -19.18 -9.99
CA CYS A 211 -4.33 -19.46 -11.13
C CYS A 211 -5.61 -20.20 -10.71
N ALA A 212 -6.77 -19.77 -11.19
CA ALA A 212 -8.05 -20.46 -10.97
C ALA A 212 -8.67 -20.90 -12.32
N PRO A 213 -9.25 -22.11 -12.42
CA PRO A 213 -9.87 -22.60 -13.66
C PRO A 213 -11.06 -21.80 -14.18
N GLU A 214 -11.63 -20.95 -13.33
CA GLU A 214 -12.74 -20.03 -13.56
C GLU A 214 -12.23 -18.60 -13.38
N GLY A 215 -12.33 -17.77 -14.43
CA GLY A 215 -12.04 -16.33 -14.39
C GLY A 215 -13.31 -15.48 -14.47
N GLY A 216 -13.17 -14.16 -14.42
CA GLY A 216 -14.29 -13.21 -14.49
C GLY A 216 -15.05 -13.01 -13.16
N VAL A 217 -14.61 -13.71 -12.10
CA VAL A 217 -15.06 -13.58 -10.71
C VAL A 217 -13.93 -13.02 -9.84
N GLU A 218 -14.22 -12.63 -8.59
CA GLU A 218 -13.14 -12.30 -7.64
C GLU A 218 -12.41 -13.60 -7.24
N VAL A 219 -11.11 -13.52 -6.96
CA VAL A 219 -10.31 -14.72 -6.63
C VAL A 219 -10.60 -15.23 -5.21
N GLU A 220 -11.10 -14.36 -4.33
CA GLU A 220 -11.55 -14.65 -2.97
C GLU A 220 -12.78 -15.59 -2.94
N ASP A 221 -13.61 -15.56 -3.99
CA ASP A 221 -14.77 -16.44 -4.17
C ASP A 221 -14.40 -17.76 -4.90
N ALA A 222 -13.14 -17.94 -5.33
CA ALA A 222 -12.74 -19.05 -6.19
C ALA A 222 -12.69 -20.40 -5.45
N THR A 223 -13.41 -21.40 -5.98
CA THR A 223 -13.50 -22.75 -5.40
C THR A 223 -12.21 -23.57 -5.51
N VAL A 224 -11.37 -23.27 -6.50
CA VAL A 224 -10.08 -23.93 -6.76
C VAL A 224 -9.05 -22.88 -7.15
N LEU A 225 -8.04 -22.69 -6.29
CA LEU A 225 -6.92 -21.79 -6.52
C LEU A 225 -5.61 -22.58 -6.50
N LEU A 226 -5.01 -22.77 -7.68
CA LEU A 226 -3.67 -23.34 -7.83
C LEU A 226 -2.65 -22.24 -7.51
N ARG A 227 -1.66 -22.52 -6.67
CA ARG A 227 -0.59 -21.58 -6.35
C ARG A 227 0.74 -22.24 -6.03
N GLY A 228 1.84 -21.53 -6.27
CA GLY A 228 3.20 -21.98 -5.94
C GLY A 228 4.27 -20.97 -6.36
N PRO A 229 5.51 -21.11 -5.87
CA PRO A 229 6.62 -20.24 -6.23
C PRO A 229 7.01 -20.40 -7.71
N LEU A 230 7.47 -19.33 -8.34
CA LEU A 230 7.93 -19.34 -9.73
C LEU A 230 9.15 -18.41 -9.90
N GLU A 231 10.35 -18.98 -10.01
CA GLU A 231 11.55 -18.23 -10.39
C GLU A 231 11.71 -18.25 -11.92
N PRO A 232 11.42 -17.15 -12.65
CA PRO A 232 11.46 -17.12 -14.12
C PRO A 232 12.82 -17.49 -14.74
N GLU A 233 13.94 -17.32 -14.04
CA GLU A 233 15.28 -17.65 -14.57
C GLU A 233 15.82 -19.01 -14.09
N ALA A 234 15.02 -19.80 -13.36
CA ALA A 234 15.39 -21.16 -13.00
C ALA A 234 15.39 -22.08 -14.25
N PRO A 235 16.36 -23.01 -14.39
CA PRO A 235 16.38 -23.95 -15.51
C PRO A 235 15.14 -24.84 -15.67
N GLY A 236 14.37 -25.04 -14.61
CA GLY A 236 13.11 -25.80 -14.58
C GLY A 236 11.84 -24.95 -14.50
N ALA A 237 11.91 -23.63 -14.69
CA ALA A 237 10.79 -22.71 -14.45
C ALA A 237 9.50 -23.05 -15.23
N LEU A 238 9.63 -23.70 -16.40
CA LEU A 238 8.48 -24.13 -17.20
C LEU A 238 7.85 -25.40 -16.65
N GLU A 239 8.67 -26.33 -16.18
CA GLU A 239 8.30 -27.59 -15.53
C GLU A 239 7.62 -27.32 -14.18
N ASP A 240 8.16 -26.38 -13.39
CA ASP A 240 7.59 -25.94 -12.11
C ASP A 240 6.22 -25.26 -12.32
N ALA A 241 6.14 -24.29 -13.24
CA ALA A 241 4.87 -23.65 -13.62
C ALA A 241 3.86 -24.66 -14.18
N TYR A 242 4.32 -25.68 -14.92
CA TYR A 242 3.45 -26.75 -15.41
C TYR A 242 2.94 -27.65 -14.27
N ALA A 243 3.80 -28.01 -13.30
CA ALA A 243 3.41 -28.83 -12.16
C ALA A 243 2.38 -28.14 -11.26
N ILE A 244 2.47 -26.82 -11.09
CA ILE A 244 1.46 -26.00 -10.38
C ILE A 244 0.10 -26.04 -11.11
N LEU A 245 0.11 -25.99 -12.44
CA LEU A 245 -1.09 -25.79 -13.26
C LEU A 245 -1.77 -27.08 -13.74
N GLN A 246 -1.02 -28.16 -13.93
CA GLN A 246 -1.51 -29.45 -14.44
C GLN A 246 -2.70 -30.04 -13.66
N PRO A 247 -2.83 -29.90 -12.32
CA PRO A 247 -3.99 -30.42 -11.58
C PRO A 247 -5.35 -29.83 -11.95
N GLY A 248 -5.42 -28.58 -12.44
CA GLY A 248 -6.69 -27.90 -12.75
C GLY A 248 -6.99 -27.68 -14.25
N PHE A 249 -6.07 -28.05 -15.14
CA PHE A 249 -6.20 -27.79 -16.58
C PHE A 249 -5.82 -29.01 -17.44
N PRO A 250 -6.48 -29.24 -18.59
CA PRO A 250 -6.02 -30.21 -19.59
C PRO A 250 -4.56 -29.95 -19.98
N ALA A 251 -3.75 -31.01 -20.14
CA ALA A 251 -2.30 -30.92 -20.28
C ALA A 251 -1.81 -29.89 -21.33
N GLU A 252 -2.46 -29.80 -22.49
CA GLU A 252 -2.07 -28.81 -23.51
C GLU A 252 -2.33 -27.37 -23.06
N LEU A 253 -3.44 -27.12 -22.35
CA LEU A 253 -3.78 -25.81 -21.80
C LEU A 253 -2.86 -25.48 -20.61
N ALA A 254 -2.59 -26.43 -19.72
CA ALA A 254 -1.60 -26.28 -18.65
C ALA A 254 -0.23 -25.88 -19.21
N ALA A 255 0.24 -26.53 -20.27
CA ALA A 255 1.51 -26.20 -20.94
C ALA A 255 1.49 -24.82 -21.63
N ARG A 256 0.33 -24.36 -22.15
CA ARG A 256 0.16 -23.01 -22.71
C ARG A 256 0.15 -21.94 -21.61
N LEU A 257 -0.52 -22.20 -20.49
CA LEU A 257 -0.58 -21.33 -19.32
C LEU A 257 0.78 -21.23 -18.62
N ALA A 258 1.53 -22.34 -18.47
CA ALA A 258 2.87 -22.35 -17.89
C ALA A 258 3.86 -21.50 -18.69
N ARG A 259 3.86 -21.62 -20.03
CA ARG A 259 4.66 -20.75 -20.92
C ARG A 259 4.25 -19.28 -20.83
N LEU A 260 2.99 -18.98 -20.54
CA LEU A 260 2.53 -17.61 -20.30
C LEU A 260 2.98 -17.10 -18.92
N ALA A 261 2.85 -17.91 -17.86
CA ALA A 261 3.26 -17.57 -16.50
C ALA A 261 4.75 -17.24 -16.41
N VAL A 262 5.63 -18.08 -16.97
CA VAL A 262 7.10 -17.81 -17.03
C VAL A 262 7.39 -16.50 -17.77
N ARG A 263 6.69 -16.22 -18.88
CA ARG A 263 6.85 -14.94 -19.59
C ARG A 263 6.36 -13.75 -18.75
N LEU A 264 5.21 -13.85 -18.10
CA LEU A 264 4.68 -12.79 -17.25
C LEU A 264 5.56 -12.54 -16.03
N ALA A 265 6.20 -13.58 -15.46
CA ALA A 265 7.16 -13.42 -14.37
C ALA A 265 8.45 -12.71 -14.82
N ARG A 266 8.87 -12.90 -16.08
CA ARG A 266 9.95 -12.08 -16.69
C ARG A 266 9.52 -10.62 -16.88
N VAL A 267 8.29 -10.38 -17.33
CA VAL A 267 7.73 -9.01 -17.43
C VAL A 267 7.69 -8.35 -16.05
N MET A 268 7.18 -9.07 -15.05
CA MET A 268 7.09 -8.62 -13.66
C MET A 268 8.47 -8.22 -13.10
N ARG A 269 9.51 -9.04 -13.33
CA ARG A 269 10.90 -8.72 -12.95
C ARG A 269 11.51 -7.56 -13.75
N ALA A 270 11.14 -7.38 -15.02
CA ALA A 270 11.72 -6.35 -15.89
C ALA A 270 11.04 -4.97 -15.78
N GLU A 271 9.80 -4.93 -15.31
CA GLU A 271 8.97 -3.71 -15.13
C GLU A 271 8.81 -3.33 -13.65
N ASP A 272 9.53 -4.02 -12.76
CA ASP A 272 9.50 -3.93 -11.29
C ASP A 272 8.07 -3.94 -10.71
N LEU A 273 7.31 -4.99 -11.03
CA LEU A 273 5.91 -5.13 -10.61
C LEU A 273 5.75 -6.00 -9.35
N ASP A 274 5.03 -5.48 -8.35
CA ASP A 274 4.61 -6.23 -7.16
C ASP A 274 3.45 -7.20 -7.45
N LEU A 275 2.59 -6.84 -8.40
CA LEU A 275 1.44 -7.62 -8.83
C LEU A 275 1.24 -7.48 -10.34
N LEU A 276 1.03 -8.60 -11.02
CA LEU A 276 0.54 -8.66 -12.39
C LEU A 276 -0.60 -9.68 -12.50
N GLU A 277 -1.83 -9.17 -12.53
CA GLU A 277 -3.08 -9.93 -12.54
C GLU A 277 -3.81 -9.79 -13.88
N ILE A 278 -4.33 -10.91 -14.38
CA ILE A 278 -5.10 -11.00 -15.63
C ILE A 278 -6.41 -11.76 -15.33
N ASN A 279 -7.52 -11.01 -15.26
CA ASN A 279 -8.82 -11.55 -14.84
C ASN A 279 -10.01 -10.91 -15.60
N PRO A 280 -10.51 -11.51 -16.70
CA PRO A 280 -10.16 -12.83 -17.22
C PRO A 280 -8.97 -12.83 -18.17
N LEU A 281 -8.20 -13.91 -18.11
CA LEU A 281 -7.42 -14.43 -19.23
C LEU A 281 -8.35 -15.24 -20.13
N ALA A 282 -8.54 -14.80 -21.36
CA ALA A 282 -9.41 -15.46 -22.34
C ALA A 282 -8.67 -16.60 -23.04
N VAL A 283 -9.25 -17.80 -23.00
CA VAL A 283 -8.86 -18.93 -23.86
C VAL A 283 -9.78 -18.95 -25.07
N LEU A 284 -9.23 -18.77 -26.27
CA LEU A 284 -10.00 -18.84 -27.52
C LEU A 284 -10.22 -20.30 -27.96
N SER A 285 -11.17 -20.53 -28.85
CA SER A 285 -11.48 -21.86 -29.42
C SER A 285 -10.31 -22.54 -30.14
N ASN A 286 -9.27 -21.79 -30.54
CA ASN A 286 -8.03 -22.29 -31.12
C ASN A 286 -6.85 -22.39 -30.12
N GLY A 287 -7.14 -22.32 -28.81
CA GLY A 287 -6.14 -22.42 -27.74
C GLY A 287 -5.19 -21.23 -27.65
N ARG A 288 -5.46 -20.10 -28.33
CA ARG A 288 -4.77 -18.83 -28.06
C ARG A 288 -5.22 -18.25 -26.71
N LEU A 289 -4.31 -17.55 -26.05
CA LEU A 289 -4.54 -16.83 -24.80
C LEU A 289 -4.50 -15.32 -25.06
N LEU A 290 -5.51 -14.59 -24.59
CA LEU A 290 -5.57 -13.12 -24.64
C LEU A 290 -5.79 -12.56 -23.22
N ALA A 291 -5.00 -11.56 -22.82
CA ALA A 291 -5.19 -10.84 -21.57
C ALA A 291 -6.34 -9.83 -21.71
N CYS A 292 -7.55 -10.23 -21.29
CA CYS A 292 -8.77 -9.48 -21.54
C CYS A 292 -9.11 -8.46 -20.45
N ASP A 293 -8.60 -8.61 -19.23
CA ASP A 293 -8.40 -7.50 -18.29
C ASP A 293 -6.97 -7.57 -17.74
N VAL A 294 -6.40 -6.44 -17.31
CA VAL A 294 -5.04 -6.36 -16.76
C VAL A 294 -5.01 -5.38 -15.59
N LYS A 295 -4.54 -5.85 -14.44
CA LYS A 295 -4.26 -5.06 -13.24
C LYS A 295 -2.79 -5.26 -12.90
N ALA A 296 -2.01 -4.19 -12.98
CA ALA A 296 -0.58 -4.20 -12.69
C ALA A 296 -0.25 -3.14 -11.63
N VAL A 297 0.58 -3.52 -10.66
CA VAL A 297 1.06 -2.67 -9.57
C VAL A 297 2.59 -2.66 -9.64
N ARG A 298 3.20 -1.48 -9.63
CA ARG A 298 4.65 -1.27 -9.70
C ARG A 298 5.21 -0.85 -8.34
N ASP A 299 6.39 -1.34 -8.02
CA ASP A 299 7.21 -0.90 -6.88
C ASP A 299 7.41 0.62 -6.93
N ASP A 300 7.00 1.34 -5.88
CA ASP A 300 7.16 2.80 -5.78
C ASP A 300 8.64 3.21 -5.79
N SER A 301 9.47 2.40 -5.14
CA SER A 301 10.92 2.55 -5.02
C SER A 301 11.64 2.25 -6.35
N ALA A 302 10.90 1.81 -7.38
CA ALA A 302 11.38 1.68 -8.75
C ALA A 302 11.02 2.86 -9.67
N GLY A 303 10.25 3.86 -9.21
CA GLY A 303 9.81 5.01 -10.02
C GLY A 303 10.94 5.73 -10.75
N PHE A 304 12.11 5.89 -10.12
CA PHE A 304 13.29 6.55 -10.71
C PHE A 304 13.81 5.93 -12.01
N ARG A 305 13.46 4.67 -12.30
CA ARG A 305 13.82 3.95 -13.54
C ARG A 305 12.62 3.67 -14.45
N HIS A 306 11.41 4.08 -14.06
CA HIS A 306 10.13 3.66 -14.65
C HIS A 306 9.09 4.79 -14.72
N ALA A 307 9.25 5.70 -15.69
CA ALA A 307 8.33 6.82 -15.89
C ALA A 307 6.84 6.44 -15.91
N ALA A 308 6.03 7.24 -15.25
CA ALA A 308 4.59 7.05 -15.11
C ALA A 308 3.85 7.17 -16.45
N PRO A 309 3.00 6.19 -16.84
CA PRO A 309 2.09 6.35 -17.96
C PRO A 309 1.06 7.47 -17.69
N ALA A 310 0.93 8.42 -18.62
CA ALA A 310 0.18 9.66 -18.39
C ALA A 310 -1.30 9.47 -17.96
N LEU A 311 -1.97 8.42 -18.44
CA LEU A 311 -3.34 8.09 -18.00
C LEU A 311 -3.35 7.58 -16.56
N SER A 312 -2.44 6.66 -16.21
CA SER A 312 -2.29 6.14 -14.85
C SER A 312 -1.93 7.26 -13.86
N ALA A 313 -0.99 8.14 -14.22
CA ALA A 313 -0.60 9.30 -13.42
C ALA A 313 -1.77 10.27 -13.17
N ALA A 314 -2.53 10.59 -14.23
CA ALA A 314 -3.72 11.43 -14.11
C ALA A 314 -4.83 10.79 -13.24
N LEU A 315 -4.93 9.46 -13.21
CA LEU A 315 -5.89 8.73 -12.40
C LEU A 315 -5.48 8.59 -10.93
N GLU A 316 -4.18 8.51 -10.61
CA GLU A 316 -3.71 8.64 -9.22
C GLU A 316 -3.89 10.07 -8.72
N ASP A 317 -3.50 11.07 -9.53
CA ASP A 317 -3.64 12.47 -9.17
C ASP A 317 -5.12 12.88 -8.95
N ALA A 318 -6.04 12.38 -9.77
CA ALA A 318 -7.48 12.58 -9.60
C ALA A 318 -8.11 11.80 -8.41
N ALA A 319 -7.38 10.85 -7.80
CA ALA A 319 -7.84 10.10 -6.64
C ALA A 319 -7.50 10.77 -5.29
N LEU A 320 -6.52 11.68 -5.26
CA LEU A 320 -6.09 12.39 -4.04
C LEU A 320 -7.07 13.50 -3.65
N THR A 321 -7.34 13.66 -2.35
CA THR A 321 -8.03 14.88 -1.88
C THR A 321 -7.15 16.13 -2.06
N PRO A 322 -7.72 17.36 -1.96
CA PRO A 322 -6.93 18.59 -1.96
C PRO A 322 -5.90 18.70 -0.83
N LEU A 323 -6.03 17.95 0.28
CA LEU A 323 -5.04 17.92 1.36
C LEU A 323 -3.96 16.86 1.11
N GLU A 324 -4.34 15.68 0.63
CA GLU A 324 -3.40 14.59 0.29
C GLU A 324 -2.46 14.99 -0.86
N ARG A 325 -3.02 15.66 -1.87
CA ARG A 325 -2.27 16.34 -2.94
C ARG A 325 -1.26 17.33 -2.38
N ARG A 326 -1.70 18.27 -1.53
CA ARG A 326 -0.82 19.28 -0.92
C ARG A 326 0.28 18.66 -0.06
N ALA A 327 0.01 17.55 0.62
CA ALA A 327 1.01 16.80 1.37
C ALA A 327 2.08 16.20 0.45
N ARG A 328 1.66 15.49 -0.62
CA ARG A 328 2.56 14.93 -1.64
C ARG A 328 3.43 16.03 -2.24
N ASP A 329 2.82 17.14 -2.65
CA ASP A 329 3.51 18.31 -3.22
C ASP A 329 4.44 19.02 -2.19
N GLN A 330 4.37 18.63 -0.90
CA GLN A 330 5.26 19.04 0.21
C GLN A 330 6.21 17.92 0.70
N GLY A 331 6.29 16.78 -0.01
CA GLY A 331 7.24 15.70 0.27
C GLY A 331 6.85 14.76 1.43
N PHE A 332 5.57 14.68 1.80
CA PHE A 332 5.06 13.71 2.77
C PHE A 332 3.72 13.12 2.36
N GLN A 333 3.41 11.92 2.82
CA GLN A 333 2.08 11.35 2.63
C GLN A 333 1.14 11.85 3.74
N LEU A 334 -0.08 12.21 3.34
CA LEU A 334 -1.25 12.37 4.18
C LEU A 334 -2.31 11.42 3.62
N VAL A 335 -3.04 10.75 4.51
CA VAL A 335 -4.23 9.96 4.15
C VAL A 335 -5.36 10.42 5.04
N GLU A 336 -6.49 10.80 4.45
CA GLU A 336 -7.69 11.18 5.21
C GLU A 336 -8.46 9.95 5.71
N LEU A 337 -8.97 10.01 6.94
CA LEU A 337 -9.67 8.89 7.58
C LEU A 337 -11.09 9.32 7.98
N GLU A 338 -12.09 8.78 7.27
CA GLU A 338 -13.50 9.09 7.49
C GLU A 338 -13.95 8.72 8.92
N GLY A 339 -14.80 9.56 9.52
CA GLY A 339 -15.34 9.35 10.87
C GLY A 339 -14.36 9.58 12.02
N GLY A 340 -13.10 9.90 11.74
CA GLY A 340 -12.09 10.17 12.76
C GLY A 340 -12.34 11.45 13.57
N THR A 341 -11.89 11.45 14.83
CA THR A 341 -12.08 12.53 15.80
C THR A 341 -10.76 13.15 16.31
N VAL A 342 -9.59 12.64 15.90
CA VAL A 342 -8.27 13.17 16.31
C VAL A 342 -7.38 13.41 15.09
N ALA A 343 -6.95 14.65 14.83
CA ALA A 343 -5.95 14.91 13.80
C ALA A 343 -4.56 14.50 14.31
N MET A 344 -3.84 13.66 13.57
CA MET A 344 -2.62 13.00 14.06
C MET A 344 -1.37 13.35 13.25
N ILE A 345 -0.26 13.60 13.96
CA ILE A 345 1.08 13.81 13.39
C ILE A 345 2.05 12.83 14.04
N THR A 346 2.59 11.88 13.27
CA THR A 346 3.47 10.80 13.73
C THR A 346 4.72 10.62 12.87
N ALA A 347 5.88 10.39 13.47
CA ALA A 347 7.12 10.15 12.72
C ALA A 347 7.38 8.65 12.53
N GLY A 348 7.33 8.16 11.28
CA GLY A 348 7.59 6.78 10.89
C GLY A 348 6.34 5.89 10.89
N ALA A 349 6.07 5.22 9.78
CA ALA A 349 4.83 4.50 9.50
C ALA A 349 4.44 3.50 10.60
N GLY A 350 5.38 2.67 11.07
CA GLY A 350 5.10 1.71 12.15
C GLY A 350 4.71 2.35 13.49
N LEU A 351 5.18 3.57 13.77
CA LEU A 351 4.72 4.36 14.92
C LEU A 351 3.34 4.98 14.65
N GLY A 352 3.12 5.48 13.42
CA GLY A 352 1.82 5.97 12.98
C GLY A 352 0.71 4.93 13.12
N MET A 353 0.94 3.71 12.61
CA MET A 353 0.00 2.59 12.72
C MET A 353 -0.31 2.24 14.20
N LEU A 354 0.72 2.13 15.05
CA LEU A 354 0.51 1.91 16.49
C LEU A 354 -0.37 3.00 17.14
N MET A 355 -0.22 4.26 16.72
CA MET A 355 -1.05 5.35 17.23
C MET A 355 -2.48 5.33 16.64
N LEU A 356 -2.69 4.87 15.40
CA LEU A 356 -4.02 4.61 14.84
C LEU A 356 -4.77 3.56 15.69
N ASP A 357 -4.12 2.42 15.92
CA ASP A 357 -4.69 1.29 16.67
C ASP A 357 -5.06 1.71 18.10
N LEU A 358 -4.14 2.38 18.81
CA LEU A 358 -4.38 2.88 20.18
C LEU A 358 -5.52 3.90 20.23
N LEU A 359 -5.62 4.82 19.25
CA LEU A 359 -6.73 5.79 19.18
C LEU A 359 -8.07 5.10 18.90
N ALA A 360 -8.09 4.06 18.06
CA ALA A 360 -9.30 3.28 17.78
C ALA A 360 -9.76 2.49 19.02
N ASP A 361 -8.85 1.79 19.70
CA ASP A 361 -9.11 1.07 20.96
C ASP A 361 -9.61 2.01 22.08
N ALA A 362 -9.14 3.26 22.09
CA ALA A 362 -9.57 4.29 23.04
C ALA A 362 -10.90 5.00 22.65
N GLY A 363 -11.50 4.65 21.50
CA GLY A 363 -12.75 5.23 21.02
C GLY A 363 -12.63 6.66 20.45
N CYS A 364 -11.42 7.11 20.15
CA CYS A 364 -11.13 8.43 19.56
C CYS A 364 -10.31 8.31 18.26
N PRO A 365 -10.80 7.60 17.24
CA PRO A 365 -10.05 7.24 16.04
C PRO A 365 -9.42 8.44 15.32
N ALA A 366 -8.29 8.23 14.66
CA ALA A 366 -7.63 9.30 13.92
C ALA A 366 -8.44 9.75 12.70
N ALA A 367 -8.42 11.06 12.41
CA ALA A 367 -9.02 11.70 11.24
C ALA A 367 -8.06 11.83 10.05
N CYS A 368 -6.77 11.57 10.30
CA CYS A 368 -5.75 11.46 9.27
C CYS A 368 -4.59 10.58 9.75
N PHE A 369 -3.91 9.95 8.81
CA PHE A 369 -2.55 9.42 8.97
C PHE A 369 -1.59 10.35 8.21
N MET A 370 -0.34 10.45 8.67
CA MET A 370 0.73 11.14 7.94
C MET A 370 2.08 10.48 8.20
N ASP A 371 2.93 10.37 7.17
CA ASP A 371 4.35 10.05 7.32
C ASP A 371 5.21 10.63 6.18
N ASN A 372 6.54 10.64 6.34
CA ASN A 372 7.47 11.11 5.30
C ASN A 372 7.50 10.12 4.13
N ALA A 373 7.26 10.60 2.90
CA ALA A 373 7.06 9.73 1.72
C ALA A 373 8.29 8.84 1.43
N ASN A 374 9.47 9.45 1.31
CA ASN A 374 10.76 8.75 1.13
C ASN A 374 11.37 8.24 2.45
N GLY A 375 10.56 8.16 3.51
CA GLY A 375 11.02 7.90 4.88
C GLY A 375 12.06 8.92 5.37
N GLY A 376 12.92 8.48 6.27
CA GLY A 376 14.16 9.22 6.58
C GLY A 376 13.97 10.60 7.23
N PRO A 377 15.00 11.47 7.14
CA PRO A 377 15.15 12.62 8.03
C PRO A 377 14.43 13.91 7.62
N THR A 378 13.74 13.97 6.48
CA THR A 378 13.14 15.20 5.92
C THR A 378 12.28 15.95 6.94
N GLU A 379 12.49 17.26 7.05
CA GLU A 379 11.88 18.11 8.07
C GLU A 379 10.58 18.74 7.55
N THR A 380 9.51 17.95 7.56
CA THR A 380 8.16 18.31 7.09
C THR A 380 7.20 18.67 8.23
N MET A 381 7.69 18.76 9.48
CA MET A 381 6.83 18.96 10.65
C MET A 381 6.00 20.26 10.62
N PRO A 382 6.53 21.44 10.20
CA PRO A 382 5.73 22.65 10.11
C PRO A 382 4.54 22.53 9.14
N GLU A 383 4.78 21.92 7.97
CA GLU A 383 3.80 21.70 6.91
C GLU A 383 2.73 20.69 7.36
N ARG A 384 3.18 19.59 7.98
CA ARG A 384 2.31 18.55 8.56
C ARG A 384 1.45 19.09 9.70
N LEU A 385 1.98 19.97 10.56
CA LEU A 385 1.18 20.66 11.58
C LEU A 385 0.13 21.57 10.95
N ALA A 386 0.47 22.31 9.89
CA ALA A 386 -0.47 23.15 9.17
C ALA A 386 -1.63 22.34 8.58
N LEU A 387 -1.35 21.25 7.83
CA LEU A 387 -2.40 20.39 7.28
C LEU A 387 -3.20 19.68 8.38
N ALA A 388 -2.57 19.28 9.50
CA ALA A 388 -3.27 18.69 10.64
C ALA A 388 -4.22 19.68 11.32
N PHE A 389 -3.90 20.98 11.33
CA PHE A 389 -4.82 22.02 11.82
C PHE A 389 -5.96 22.32 10.84
N GLU A 390 -5.75 22.12 9.54
CA GLU A 390 -6.84 22.16 8.54
C GLU A 390 -7.78 20.94 8.69
N VAL A 391 -7.25 19.73 8.92
CA VAL A 391 -8.06 18.56 9.31
C VAL A 391 -8.80 18.83 10.63
N ALA A 392 -8.14 19.41 11.63
CA ALA A 392 -8.74 19.72 12.93
C ALA A 392 -9.73 20.89 12.91
N ALA A 393 -9.87 21.63 11.81
CA ALA A 393 -10.92 22.64 11.63
C ALA A 393 -12.32 22.00 11.50
N ARG A 394 -12.40 20.71 11.15
CA ARG A 394 -13.65 19.96 11.00
C ARG A 394 -14.46 19.90 12.32
N PRO A 395 -15.80 19.94 12.29
CA PRO A 395 -16.64 19.87 13.49
C PRO A 395 -16.50 18.57 14.30
N GLU A 396 -16.30 17.45 13.63
CA GLU A 396 -16.16 16.11 14.20
C GLU A 396 -14.83 15.91 14.92
N VAL A 397 -13.74 16.52 14.44
CA VAL A 397 -12.41 16.43 15.07
C VAL A 397 -12.38 17.23 16.37
N LYS A 398 -11.98 16.59 17.48
CA LYS A 398 -12.00 17.15 18.83
C LYS A 398 -10.62 17.57 19.33
N ALA A 399 -9.56 16.90 18.89
CA ALA A 399 -8.19 17.14 19.34
C ALA A 399 -7.16 17.04 18.20
N VAL A 400 -5.96 17.55 18.46
CA VAL A 400 -4.75 17.30 17.66
C VAL A 400 -3.76 16.55 18.52
N MET A 401 -3.10 15.53 17.97
CA MET A 401 -2.10 14.72 18.65
C MET A 401 -0.80 14.66 17.84
N PHE A 402 0.31 15.06 18.47
CA PHE A 402 1.67 14.92 17.93
C PHE A 402 2.44 13.86 18.73
N PHE A 403 3.01 12.87 18.06
CA PHE A 403 3.91 11.89 18.70
C PHE A 403 5.14 11.56 17.85
N THR A 404 6.33 11.55 18.46
CA THR A 404 7.58 11.24 17.76
C THR A 404 8.59 10.51 18.65
N THR A 405 9.43 9.69 18.03
CA THR A 405 10.57 9.01 18.67
C THR A 405 11.89 9.64 18.20
N LEU A 406 12.82 9.87 19.12
CA LEU A 406 14.12 10.49 18.83
C LEU A 406 15.26 9.59 19.35
N ALA A 407 15.97 8.92 18.45
CA ALA A 407 17.14 8.11 18.80
C ALA A 407 18.43 8.93 18.83
N SER A 408 18.85 9.45 17.67
CA SER A 408 20.15 10.11 17.44
C SER A 408 20.07 11.63 17.27
N ARG A 409 18.95 12.16 16.77
CA ARG A 409 18.70 13.61 16.67
C ARG A 409 18.46 14.20 18.06
N GLY A 410 18.99 15.40 18.32
CA GLY A 410 18.80 16.09 19.59
C GLY A 410 17.33 16.43 19.88
N LEU A 411 16.90 16.24 21.13
CA LEU A 411 15.57 16.62 21.61
C LEU A 411 15.33 18.13 21.47
N LYS A 412 16.37 18.93 21.77
CA LYS A 412 16.31 20.39 21.79
C LYS A 412 15.77 20.99 20.50
N SER A 413 16.38 20.69 19.36
CA SER A 413 15.97 21.28 18.07
C SER A 413 14.57 20.84 17.63
N ARG A 414 14.15 19.60 17.94
CA ARG A 414 12.77 19.15 17.70
C ARG A 414 11.76 19.95 18.54
N VAL A 415 12.07 20.18 19.82
CA VAL A 415 11.21 20.94 20.73
C VAL A 415 11.17 22.42 20.39
N GLU A 416 12.31 23.04 20.10
CA GLU A 416 12.39 24.45 19.69
C GLU A 416 11.63 24.70 18.38
N ALA A 417 11.74 23.79 17.40
CA ALA A 417 10.97 23.84 16.15
C ALA A 417 9.46 23.64 16.37
N LEU A 418 9.06 22.70 17.23
CA LEU A 418 7.64 22.47 17.57
C LEU A 418 7.05 23.69 18.29
N ALA A 419 7.78 24.25 19.26
CA ALA A 419 7.38 25.46 19.97
C ALA A 419 7.33 26.69 19.04
N ALA A 420 8.22 26.79 18.06
CA ALA A 420 8.18 27.85 17.05
C ALA A 420 6.96 27.70 16.12
N ALA A 421 6.66 26.49 15.64
CA ALA A 421 5.48 26.22 14.81
C ALA A 421 4.17 26.51 15.56
N LEU A 422 4.05 26.08 16.82
CA LEU A 422 2.88 26.35 17.67
C LEU A 422 2.72 27.85 18.02
N ARG A 423 3.83 28.61 18.12
CA ARG A 423 3.79 30.08 18.26
C ARG A 423 3.37 30.78 16.97
N ALA A 424 3.78 30.27 15.81
CA ALA A 424 3.42 30.84 14.50
C ALA A 424 1.97 30.54 14.10
N ASN A 425 1.44 29.37 14.46
CA ASN A 425 0.07 28.94 14.16
C ASN A 425 -0.54 28.20 15.37
N PRO A 426 -1.13 28.92 16.35
CA PRO A 426 -1.68 28.31 17.56
C PRO A 426 -2.87 27.38 17.28
N PRO A 427 -2.92 26.18 17.90
CA PRO A 427 -3.97 25.20 17.65
C PRO A 427 -5.34 25.66 18.17
N ARG A 428 -6.39 25.51 17.34
CA ARG A 428 -7.79 25.87 17.68
C ARG A 428 -8.57 24.78 18.43
N LYS A 429 -7.95 23.62 18.61
CA LYS A 429 -8.48 22.45 19.34
C LYS A 429 -7.41 22.04 20.39
N PRO A 430 -7.78 21.35 21.48
CA PRO A 430 -6.81 20.76 22.42
C PRO A 430 -5.67 20.03 21.69
N PHE A 431 -4.42 20.41 22.03
CA PHE A 431 -3.20 19.87 21.41
C PHE A 431 -2.44 19.04 22.43
N PHE A 432 -2.17 17.78 22.08
CA PHE A 432 -1.47 16.81 22.91
C PHE A 432 -0.14 16.44 22.28
N ALA A 433 0.95 16.52 23.04
CA ALA A 433 2.29 16.21 22.55
C ALA A 433 2.92 15.04 23.32
N GLY A 434 3.61 14.18 22.60
CA GLY A 434 4.56 13.26 23.20
C GLY A 434 5.84 13.09 22.39
N ILE A 435 6.94 12.86 23.10
CA ILE A 435 8.26 12.65 22.55
C ILE A 435 8.95 11.56 23.37
N ALA A 436 9.25 10.42 22.75
CA ALA A 436 10.08 9.38 23.35
C ALA A 436 11.54 9.58 22.92
N ALA A 437 12.39 10.06 23.83
CA ALA A 437 13.78 10.41 23.55
C ALA A 437 14.78 9.41 24.13
N GLY A 438 15.63 8.83 23.28
CA GLY A 438 16.75 8.00 23.67
C GLY A 438 17.92 8.81 24.25
N HIS A 439 18.84 8.14 24.95
CA HIS A 439 19.95 8.79 25.67
C HIS A 439 20.79 9.75 24.81
N ALA A 440 21.01 9.42 23.53
CA ALA A 440 21.79 10.26 22.61
C ALA A 440 21.05 11.55 22.18
N ALA A 441 19.71 11.55 22.19
CA ALA A 441 18.87 12.72 21.92
C ALA A 441 18.82 13.70 23.11
N LEU A 442 18.95 13.19 24.34
CA LEU A 442 18.88 13.96 25.60
C LEU A 442 20.16 14.73 25.98
N ARG A 443 21.20 14.69 25.13
CA ARG A 443 22.50 15.30 25.45
C ARG A 443 22.40 16.82 25.45
N GLY A 444 22.52 17.40 26.65
CA GLY A 444 22.46 18.85 26.87
C GLY A 444 21.03 19.43 26.86
N TYR A 445 19.99 18.60 26.89
CA TYR A 445 18.60 19.03 27.00
C TYR A 445 17.69 17.87 27.43
N SER A 446 17.07 17.99 28.61
CA SER A 446 16.27 16.95 29.25
C SER A 446 14.78 16.98 28.86
N MET A 447 14.06 15.90 29.18
CA MET A 447 12.60 15.86 29.06
C MET A 447 11.89 16.92 29.94
N ALA A 448 12.50 17.34 31.05
CA ALA A 448 11.94 18.37 31.93
C ALA A 448 12.05 19.77 31.30
N GLU A 449 13.19 20.09 30.70
CA GLU A 449 13.37 21.33 29.92
C GLU A 449 12.45 21.34 28.69
N ALA A 450 12.31 20.20 28.01
CA ALA A 450 11.38 20.04 26.90
C ALA A 450 9.91 20.28 27.31
N ALA A 451 9.48 19.74 28.45
CA ALA A 451 8.14 19.97 28.99
C ALA A 451 7.91 21.45 29.34
N ALA A 452 8.91 22.13 29.94
CA ALA A 452 8.83 23.55 30.25
C ALA A 452 8.69 24.42 28.98
N THR A 453 9.54 24.20 27.97
CA THR A 453 9.49 24.95 26.70
C THR A 453 8.19 24.71 25.91
N LEU A 454 7.55 23.54 26.05
CA LEU A 454 6.25 23.29 25.42
C LEU A 454 5.07 23.84 26.24
N ALA A 455 5.19 23.93 27.58
CA ALA A 455 4.19 24.59 28.43
C ALA A 455 4.08 26.10 28.12
N GLU A 456 5.19 26.77 27.80
CA GLU A 456 5.22 28.18 27.33
C GLU A 456 4.35 28.43 26.09
N VAL A 457 4.07 27.39 25.29
CA VAL A 457 3.24 27.47 24.07
C VAL A 457 1.89 26.77 24.21
N GLY A 458 1.47 26.50 25.45
CA GLY A 458 0.14 25.98 25.78
C GLY A 458 -0.02 24.45 25.80
N VAL A 459 1.07 23.68 25.65
CA VAL A 459 1.02 22.22 25.77
C VAL A 459 0.99 21.83 27.25
N ALA A 460 -0.17 21.38 27.73
CA ALA A 460 -0.41 21.15 29.16
C ALA A 460 0.43 20.01 29.78
N ALA A 461 0.84 19.02 28.98
CA ALA A 461 1.70 17.92 29.40
C ALA A 461 2.48 17.35 28.21
N LEU A 462 3.72 16.90 28.45
CA LEU A 462 4.55 16.18 27.50
C LEU A 462 4.64 14.70 27.93
N HIS A 463 4.24 13.78 27.06
CA HIS A 463 4.23 12.34 27.34
C HIS A 463 5.37 11.62 26.62
N ASP A 464 6.08 10.71 27.29
CA ASP A 464 7.05 9.79 26.66
C ASP A 464 6.40 8.46 26.24
N ASN A 465 5.30 8.08 26.88
CA ASN A 465 4.57 6.83 26.66
C ASN A 465 3.37 7.02 25.67
N PRO A 466 3.32 6.27 24.54
CA PRO A 466 2.23 6.33 23.55
C PRO A 466 0.82 6.15 24.14
N HIS A 467 0.62 5.12 24.97
CA HIS A 467 -0.67 4.80 25.57
C HIS A 467 -1.10 5.89 26.59
N ALA A 468 -0.15 6.44 27.36
CA ALA A 468 -0.45 7.52 28.29
C ALA A 468 -0.91 8.81 27.57
N LEU A 469 -0.35 9.11 26.39
CA LEU A 469 -0.80 10.22 25.56
C LEU A 469 -2.23 9.99 25.04
N VAL A 470 -2.50 8.80 24.49
CA VAL A 470 -3.83 8.44 23.97
C VAL A 470 -4.91 8.50 25.05
N GLN A 471 -4.62 8.02 26.26
CA GLN A 471 -5.55 8.13 27.40
C GLN A 471 -5.83 9.60 27.78
N ALA A 472 -4.86 10.50 27.66
CA ALA A 472 -5.06 11.94 27.87
C ALA A 472 -5.93 12.58 26.76
N VAL A 473 -5.74 12.18 25.49
CA VAL A 473 -6.57 12.59 24.36
C VAL A 473 -8.02 12.12 24.55
N ALA A 474 -8.24 10.84 24.87
CA ALA A 474 -9.57 10.28 25.10
C ALA A 474 -10.30 10.94 26.28
N ALA A 475 -9.60 11.20 27.39
CA ALA A 475 -10.17 11.88 28.57
C ALA A 475 -10.58 13.35 28.32
N ALA A 476 -10.12 13.95 27.21
CA ALA A 476 -10.53 15.27 26.73
C ALA A 476 -11.59 15.20 25.61
N ALA A 477 -11.54 14.20 24.73
CA ALA A 477 -12.53 14.03 23.64
C ALA A 477 -13.95 13.68 24.12
N VAL A 478 -14.09 13.24 25.38
CA VAL A 478 -15.36 12.95 26.07
C VAL A 478 -15.98 14.21 26.72
N ARG A 479 -15.37 15.39 26.59
CA ARG A 479 -15.80 16.66 27.20
C ARG A 479 -16.25 17.71 26.17
#